data_AF-A0A9X3G3Q9-F1
#
_entry.id   AF-A0A9X3G3Q9-F1
#
_cell.length_a   1.000
_cell.length_b   1.000
_cell.length_c   1.000
_cell.angle_alpha   90.00
_cell.angle_beta   90.00
_cell.angle_gamma   90.00
#
_symmetry.space_group_name_H-M   'P 1'
#
loop_
_entity.id
_entity.type
_entity.pdbx_description
1 polymer ?
#
loop_
_entity_poly.entity_id
_entity_poly.type
_entity_poly.pdbx_seq_one_letter_code
_entity_poly.pdbx_strand_id
1 'polypeptide(L)'
;MRPDESLQLGALYDALRTPAPMPADPAQLTGWMARVEADAALTGLIARVLNSGTATTAEVTDAQTLFEKSGTAADPARVTRAYDVLHRNAE
;
A
#
# COMPACT_ATOMS: atom_id res chain seq x y z
N MET A 1 -11.57 -12.94 -4.26
CA MET A 1 -11.69 -11.49 -4.50
C MET A 1 -12.81 -11.18 -5.48
N ARG A 2 -13.60 -10.14 -5.22
CA ARG A 2 -14.66 -9.68 -6.13
C ARG A 2 -14.12 -8.73 -7.22
N PRO A 3 -14.75 -8.64 -8.41
CA PRO A 3 -14.23 -7.80 -9.51
C PRO A 3 -14.10 -6.31 -9.17
N ASP A 4 -15.03 -5.75 -8.40
CA ASP A 4 -15.00 -4.37 -7.93
C ASP A 4 -13.83 -4.11 -6.98
N GLU A 5 -13.50 -5.08 -6.13
CA GLU A 5 -12.33 -5.03 -5.24
C GLU A 5 -11.03 -5.06 -6.05
N SER A 6 -10.94 -5.93 -7.06
CA SER A 6 -9.78 -5.98 -7.95
C SER A 6 -9.57 -4.65 -8.69
N LEU A 7 -10.65 -4.01 -9.17
CA LEU A 7 -10.59 -2.69 -9.81
C LEU A 7 -10.14 -1.60 -8.83
N GLN A 8 -10.65 -1.62 -7.60
CA GLN A 8 -10.24 -0.65 -6.56
C GLN A 8 -8.75 -0.78 -6.21
N LEU A 9 -8.27 -2.02 -6.06
CA LEU A 9 -6.86 -2.30 -5.81
C LEU A 9 -6.00 -1.88 -7.00
N GLY A 10 -6.40 -2.17 -8.24
CA GLY A 10 -5.69 -1.74 -9.44
C GLY A 10 -5.56 -0.22 -9.54
N ALA A 11 -6.65 0.51 -9.29
CA ALA A 11 -6.62 1.97 -9.28
C ALA A 11 -5.77 2.57 -8.14
N LEU A 12 -5.58 1.84 -7.04
CA LEU A 12 -4.68 2.26 -5.95
C LEU A 12 -3.22 1.94 -6.29
N TYR A 13 -2.95 0.77 -6.88
CA TYR A 13 -1.63 0.41 -7.40
C TYR A 13 -1.07 1.48 -8.34
N ASP A 14 -1.89 1.96 -9.28
CA ASP A 14 -1.50 3.04 -10.19
C ASP A 14 -1.20 4.37 -9.49
N ALA A 15 -1.86 4.66 -8.38
CA ALA A 15 -1.61 5.86 -7.60
C ALA A 15 -0.31 5.75 -6.78
N LEU A 16 -0.04 4.56 -6.20
CA LEU A 16 1.11 4.34 -5.33
C LEU A 16 2.43 4.12 -6.10
N ARG A 17 2.38 3.60 -7.33
CA ARG A 17 3.60 3.38 -8.15
C ARG A 17 4.34 4.65 -8.53
N THR A 18 3.73 5.82 -8.32
CA THR A 18 4.37 7.13 -8.51
C THR A 18 4.57 7.76 -7.14
N PRO A 19 5.78 7.67 -6.55
CA PRO A 19 6.02 8.25 -5.23
C PRO A 19 5.87 9.78 -5.26
N ALA A 20 5.50 10.35 -4.12
CA ALA A 20 5.55 11.80 -3.93
C ALA A 20 6.96 12.33 -4.23
N PRO A 21 7.09 13.56 -4.79
CA PRO A 21 8.39 14.15 -5.06
C PRO A 21 9.31 14.14 -3.83
N MET A 22 10.59 13.84 -4.04
CA MET A 22 11.59 13.89 -2.98
C MET A 22 11.69 15.31 -2.43
N PRO A 23 11.67 15.51 -1.10
CA PRO A 23 11.81 16.83 -0.50
C PRO A 23 13.22 17.37 -0.74
N ALA A 24 13.34 18.68 -0.93
CA ALA A 24 14.64 19.36 -1.04
C ALA A 24 15.34 19.53 0.32
N ASP A 25 14.56 19.55 1.41
CA ASP A 25 15.06 19.68 2.77
C ASP A 25 15.55 18.32 3.32
N PRO A 26 16.84 18.18 3.65
CA PRO A 26 17.39 16.95 4.21
C PRO A 26 16.72 16.50 5.52
N ALA A 27 16.18 17.44 6.32
CA ALA A 27 15.50 17.10 7.57
C ALA A 27 14.20 16.31 7.34
N GLN A 28 13.61 16.43 6.14
CA GLN A 28 12.37 15.73 5.75
C GLN A 28 12.62 14.41 5.03
N LEU A 29 13.88 14.13 4.64
CA LEU A 29 14.25 12.97 3.83
C LEU A 29 13.88 11.66 4.52
N THR A 30 14.19 11.52 5.82
CA THR A 30 13.91 10.30 6.58
C THR A 30 12.42 9.98 6.61
N GLY A 31 11.56 10.99 6.85
CA GLY A 31 10.11 10.79 6.85
C GLY A 31 9.55 10.52 5.47
N TRP A 32 10.13 11.10 4.42
CA TRP A 32 9.77 10.79 3.03
C TRP A 32 10.14 9.36 2.65
N MET A 33 11.36 8.91 2.98
CA MET A 33 11.80 7.53 2.73
C MET A 33 10.88 6.51 3.41
N ALA A 34 10.52 6.75 4.67
CA ALA A 34 9.62 5.86 5.42
C ALA A 34 8.23 5.74 4.77
N ARG A 35 7.70 6.83 4.21
CA ARG A 35 6.45 6.81 3.43
C ARG A 35 6.59 6.04 2.13
N VAL A 36 7.67 6.28 1.38
CA VAL A 36 7.93 5.55 0.13
C VAL A 36 8.04 4.05 0.39
N GLU A 37 8.68 3.65 1.49
CA GLU A 37 8.76 2.25 1.91
C GLU A 37 7.38 1.66 2.20
N ALA A 38 6.53 2.37 2.94
CA ALA A 38 5.16 1.96 3.23
C ALA A 38 4.32 1.80 1.95
N ASP A 39 4.37 2.80 1.06
CA ASP A 39 3.66 2.79 -0.21
C ASP A 39 4.17 1.66 -1.13
N ALA A 40 5.47 1.39 -1.13
CA ALA A 40 6.08 0.29 -1.89
C ALA A 40 5.66 -1.09 -1.37
N ALA A 41 5.61 -1.28 -0.05
CA ALA A 41 5.15 -2.52 0.57
C ALA A 41 3.70 -2.83 0.16
N LEU A 42 2.82 -1.83 0.25
CA LEU A 42 1.43 -1.96 -0.18
C LEU A 42 1.31 -2.22 -1.69
N THR A 43 2.07 -1.49 -2.51
CA THR A 43 2.09 -1.68 -3.97
C THR A 43 2.51 -3.10 -4.35
N GLY A 44 3.52 -3.65 -3.65
CA GLY A 44 3.98 -5.03 -3.83
C GLY A 44 2.92 -6.07 -3.47
N LEU A 45 2.20 -5.87 -2.36
CA LEU A 45 1.08 -6.74 -1.97
C LEU A 45 -0.04 -6.71 -3.00
N ILE A 46 -0.45 -5.52 -3.44
CA ILE A 46 -1.50 -5.37 -4.44
C ILE A 46 -1.09 -6.06 -5.74
N ALA A 47 0.13 -5.82 -6.23
CA ALA A 47 0.64 -6.45 -7.44
C ALA A 47 0.61 -7.97 -7.33
N ARG A 48 1.05 -8.52 -6.20
CA ARG A 48 1.02 -9.95 -5.95
C ARG A 48 -0.41 -10.48 -5.99
N VAL A 49 -1.32 -9.92 -5.19
CA VAL A 49 -2.70 -10.43 -5.09
C VAL A 49 -3.43 -10.35 -6.43
N LEU A 50 -3.19 -9.30 -7.24
CA LEU A 50 -3.78 -9.18 -8.56
C LEU A 50 -3.20 -10.17 -9.60
N ASN A 51 -1.96 -10.63 -9.44
CA ASN A 51 -1.29 -11.53 -10.41
C ASN A 51 -1.26 -13.01 -9.99
N SER A 52 -0.97 -13.30 -8.71
CA SER A 52 -0.80 -14.65 -8.15
C SER A 52 -1.92 -15.06 -7.20
N GLY A 53 -2.85 -14.16 -6.85
CA GLY A 53 -4.11 -14.49 -6.20
C GLY A 53 -4.14 -14.43 -4.67
N THR A 54 -3.01 -14.52 -3.97
CA THR A 54 -3.00 -14.53 -2.48
C THR A 54 -1.82 -13.76 -1.87
N ALA A 55 -2.02 -13.33 -0.62
CA ALA A 55 -1.01 -12.83 0.32
C ALA A 55 -1.30 -13.44 1.69
N THR A 56 -0.30 -13.57 2.54
CA THR A 56 -0.52 -14.10 3.90
C THR A 56 -1.04 -13.03 4.84
N THR A 57 -1.79 -13.44 5.86
CA THR A 57 -2.28 -12.52 6.90
C THR A 57 -1.13 -11.75 7.58
N ALA A 58 0.03 -12.40 7.77
CA ALA A 58 1.22 -11.77 8.34
C ALA A 58 1.76 -10.64 7.45
N GLU A 59 1.90 -10.88 6.15
CA GLU A 59 2.40 -9.87 5.22
C GLU A 59 1.48 -8.65 5.13
N VAL A 60 0.16 -8.87 5.14
CA VAL A 60 -0.82 -7.77 5.13
C VAL A 60 -0.74 -6.96 6.43
N THR A 61 -0.60 -7.63 7.58
CA THR A 61 -0.48 -6.99 8.90
C THR A 61 0.80 -6.17 9.04
N ASP A 62 1.93 -6.72 8.59
CA ASP A 62 3.23 -6.04 8.63
C ASP A 62 3.22 -4.78 7.76
N ALA A 63 2.70 -4.89 6.54
CA ALA A 63 2.56 -3.73 5.65
C ALA A 63 1.60 -2.69 6.23
N GLN A 64 0.49 -3.10 6.84
CA GLN A 64 -0.45 -2.18 7.49
C GLN A 64 0.22 -1.44 8.66
N THR A 65 0.99 -2.14 9.48
CA THR A 65 1.74 -1.55 10.59
C THR A 65 2.73 -0.50 10.08
N LEU A 66 3.40 -0.76 8.95
CA LEU A 66 4.30 0.19 8.32
C LEU A 66 3.55 1.44 7.81
N PHE A 67 2.38 1.26 7.21
CA PHE A 67 1.50 2.37 6.83
C PHE A 67 1.04 3.20 8.04
N GLU A 68 0.61 2.57 9.13
CA GLU A 68 0.17 3.27 10.34
C GLU A 68 1.29 4.12 10.97
N LYS A 69 2.54 3.63 10.88
CA LYS A 69 3.72 4.33 11.39
C LYS A 69 4.19 5.47 10.49
N SER A 70 4.24 5.23 9.18
CA SER A 70 4.89 6.12 8.22
C SER A 70 3.91 7.04 7.48
N GLY A 71 2.65 6.64 7.38
CA GLY A 71 1.64 7.26 6.53
C GLY A 71 1.78 6.85 5.06
N THR A 72 1.05 7.55 4.20
CA THR A 72 1.03 7.38 2.74
C THR A 72 0.95 8.73 2.05
N ALA A 73 1.42 8.82 0.81
CA ALA A 73 1.14 9.96 -0.06
C ALA A 73 -0.22 9.88 -0.78
N ALA A 74 -0.85 8.70 -0.81
CA ALA A 74 -2.16 8.50 -1.41
C ALA A 74 -3.30 8.99 -0.48
N ASP A 75 -4.55 8.83 -0.93
CA ASP A 75 -5.72 9.03 -0.07
C ASP A 75 -5.74 7.96 1.04
N PRO A 76 -5.61 8.33 2.34
CA PRO A 76 -5.59 7.37 3.44
C PRO A 76 -6.85 6.51 3.51
N ALA A 77 -8.02 7.05 3.17
CA ALA A 77 -9.26 6.30 3.20
C ALA A 77 -9.31 5.22 2.10
N ARG A 78 -8.59 5.43 0.99
CA ARG A 78 -8.43 4.39 -0.06
C ARG A 78 -7.45 3.31 0.40
N VAL A 79 -6.39 3.69 1.10
CA VAL A 79 -5.40 2.75 1.66
C VAL A 79 -6.02 1.86 2.73
N THR A 80 -6.75 2.43 3.70
CA THR A 80 -7.47 1.64 4.72
C THR A 80 -8.41 0.62 4.09
N ARG A 81 -9.22 1.04 3.10
CA ARG A 81 -10.11 0.14 2.37
C ARG A 81 -9.37 -0.97 1.62
N ALA A 82 -8.17 -0.69 1.11
CA ALA A 82 -7.35 -1.71 0.47
C ALA A 82 -6.87 -2.75 1.47
N TYR A 83 -6.43 -2.35 2.67
CA TYR A 83 -6.10 -3.30 3.73
C TYR A 83 -7.29 -4.15 4.15
N ASP A 84 -8.50 -3.58 4.25
CA ASP A 84 -9.72 -4.37 4.52
C ASP A 84 -9.96 -5.45 3.44
N VAL A 85 -9.77 -5.10 2.17
CA VAL A 85 -9.89 -6.06 1.06
C VAL A 85 -8.80 -7.13 1.15
N LEU A 86 -7.55 -6.74 1.39
CA LEU A 86 -6.42 -7.66 1.48
C LEU A 86 -6.59 -8.65 2.63
N HIS A 87 -6.97 -8.18 3.82
CA HIS A 87 -7.25 -9.05 4.99
C HIS A 87 -8.37 -10.06 4.72
N ARG A 88 -9.45 -9.66 4.05
CA ARG A 88 -10.55 -10.58 3.69
C ARG A 88 -10.14 -11.68 2.71
N ASN A 89 -9.07 -11.47 1.94
CA ASN A 89 -8.59 -12.40 0.93
C ASN A 89 -7.23 -13.00 1.28
N ALA A 90 -6.73 -12.78 2.51
CA ALA A 90 -5.48 -13.33 2.97
C ALA A 90 -5.65 -14.79 3.41
N GLU A 91 -4.60 -15.58 3.24
CA GLU A 91 -4.49 -16.97 3.74
C GLU A 91 -3.84 -17.02 5.14
#